data_AF-A0A2A3D1U9-F1
#
_entry.id   AF-A0A2A3D1U9-F1
#
_cell.length_a   1.000
_cell.length_b   1.000
_cell.length_c   1.000
_cell.angle_alpha   90.00
_cell.angle_beta   90.00
_cell.angle_gamma   90.00
#
_symmetry.space_group_name_H-M   'P 1'
#
loop_
_entity.id
_entity.type
_entity.pdbx_description
1 polymer ?
#
loop_
_entity_poly.entity_id
_entity_poly.type
_entity_poly.pdbx_seq_one_letter_code
_entity_poly.pdbx_strand_id
1 'polypeptide(L)'
;MAYAQFASELWEGHSPLNDFCERLTYTGSPRAVVERCKASLAALTDVVLEEFRRAFASGMLSALVRPRGSAENFVIPEDSWASAFFPERAFLSEEIVHGHAGYWNNLLGRTPFVRRSEFDPWLVHKISRKRDAKAIPSPAVQSLRSHLTELAADGLLSSVDAEAFASKWGLLPLATRPADGDHDPMTQSHWTMCMAATWIMCREVGAVREVMDGYRKNCSIWTSVSHRIRGDGGQIIEIEGEELTTRRNSSLFELGLLEAVGEKPSSYPTTTSVKDAEGLLWDHLGNGHLAASALGRSGEIESISADQWPYLVLATDRFGGDYLCSSYDPLEKCYERVTLRRADLLAIWPSNPTFVSELPPAPERRPTRQRDGKLQATVDALKECYPNGLPKGLAVKQRLDRINAWHVERGNTPVSFSTILRALERISSHQVTSTGVN
;
A
#
# COMPACT_ATOMS: atom_id res chain seq x y z
N MET A 1 -3.98 -2.46 -14.87
CA MET A 1 -3.32 -3.40 -15.81
C MET A 1 -2.65 -4.56 -15.09
N ALA A 2 -3.13 -5.04 -13.94
CA ALA A 2 -2.19 -5.73 -13.05
C ALA A 2 -2.76 -6.85 -12.14
N TYR A 3 -4.06 -6.82 -11.81
CA TYR A 3 -4.83 -8.08 -11.79
C TYR A 3 -4.70 -8.76 -13.15
N ALA A 4 -4.52 -7.98 -14.22
CA ALA A 4 -4.11 -8.48 -15.52
C ALA A 4 -2.78 -9.21 -15.49
N GLN A 5 -1.75 -8.67 -14.83
CA GLN A 5 -0.46 -9.33 -14.75
C GLN A 5 -0.53 -10.58 -13.86
N PHE A 6 -1.16 -10.52 -12.69
CA PHE A 6 -1.33 -11.72 -11.85
C PHE A 6 -2.15 -12.80 -12.55
N ALA A 7 -3.28 -12.41 -13.17
CA ALA A 7 -4.08 -13.32 -13.97
C ALA A 7 -3.30 -13.83 -15.20
N SER A 8 -2.57 -12.97 -15.92
CA SER A 8 -1.76 -13.36 -17.07
C SER A 8 -0.64 -14.30 -16.65
N GLU A 9 0.09 -14.03 -15.56
CA GLU A 9 1.13 -14.91 -15.02
C GLU A 9 0.50 -16.27 -14.63
N LEU A 10 -0.63 -16.29 -13.91
CA LEU A 10 -1.34 -17.52 -13.55
C LEU A 10 -1.78 -18.33 -14.79
N TRP A 11 -2.20 -17.62 -15.85
CA TRP A 11 -2.66 -18.20 -17.11
C TRP A 11 -1.51 -18.56 -18.05
N GLU A 12 -0.34 -17.93 -18.00
CA GLU A 12 0.83 -18.29 -18.81
C GLU A 12 1.52 -19.56 -18.28
N GLY A 13 0.93 -20.22 -17.28
CA GLY A 13 1.51 -21.38 -16.60
C GLY A 13 2.58 -21.01 -15.59
N HIS A 14 2.92 -19.72 -15.46
CA HIS A 14 3.70 -19.25 -14.33
C HIS A 14 2.90 -19.49 -13.05
N SER A 15 3.62 -19.87 -12.00
CA SER A 15 3.05 -20.01 -10.68
C SER A 15 3.53 -18.80 -9.90
N PRO A 16 2.78 -17.66 -9.86
CA PRO A 16 3.07 -16.59 -8.92
C PRO A 16 3.29 -17.15 -7.50
N LEU A 17 2.55 -18.23 -7.20
CA LEU A 17 2.72 -19.13 -6.05
C LEU A 17 4.15 -19.61 -5.83
N ASN A 18 4.83 -20.14 -6.86
CA ASN A 18 6.17 -20.71 -6.71
C ASN A 18 7.20 -19.60 -6.52
N ASP A 19 7.15 -18.56 -7.35
CA ASP A 19 8.05 -17.40 -7.25
C ASP A 19 7.93 -16.71 -5.88
N PHE A 20 6.71 -16.66 -5.35
CA PHE A 20 6.44 -16.10 -4.03
C PHE A 20 6.87 -17.04 -2.90
N CYS A 21 6.56 -18.35 -2.99
CA CYS A 21 6.96 -19.35 -1.99
C CYS A 21 8.49 -19.49 -1.87
N GLU A 22 9.22 -19.39 -2.98
CA GLU A 22 10.68 -19.42 -2.97
C GLU A 22 11.26 -18.23 -2.19
N ARG A 23 10.64 -17.05 -2.28
CA ARG A 23 11.03 -15.86 -1.52
C ARG A 23 10.70 -15.99 -0.03
N LEU A 24 9.52 -16.53 0.30
CA LEU A 24 9.11 -16.75 1.70
C LEU A 24 9.98 -17.76 2.44
N THR A 25 10.50 -18.77 1.74
CA THR A 25 11.33 -19.80 2.39
C THR A 25 12.71 -19.24 2.79
N TYR A 26 13.12 -18.11 2.20
CA TYR A 26 14.43 -17.50 2.44
C TYR A 26 14.49 -16.67 3.73
N THR A 27 13.35 -16.26 4.31
CA THR A 27 13.29 -15.29 5.42
C THR A 27 13.51 -15.90 6.81
N GLY A 28 13.78 -17.21 6.92
CA GLY A 28 13.99 -17.88 8.23
C GLY A 28 12.72 -17.94 9.09
N SER A 29 11.55 -17.71 8.49
CA SER A 29 10.29 -17.60 9.20
C SER A 29 9.79 -18.93 9.73
N PRO A 30 9.01 -18.95 10.84
CA PRO A 30 8.51 -20.20 11.41
C PRO A 30 7.65 -20.97 10.41
N ARG A 31 7.81 -22.30 10.37
CA ARG A 31 7.10 -23.18 9.44
C ARG A 31 5.59 -22.98 9.47
N ALA A 32 4.99 -22.85 10.65
CA ALA A 32 3.55 -22.60 10.81
C ALA A 32 3.06 -21.34 10.06
N VAL A 33 3.85 -20.26 10.08
CA VAL A 33 3.53 -19.01 9.36
C VAL A 33 3.60 -19.26 7.86
N VAL A 34 4.68 -19.88 7.39
CA VAL A 34 4.88 -20.18 5.96
C VAL A 34 3.74 -21.07 5.42
N GLU A 35 3.35 -22.11 6.16
CA GLU A 35 2.26 -23.00 5.74
C GLU A 35 0.89 -22.30 5.74
N ARG A 36 0.61 -21.41 6.70
CA ARG A 36 -0.59 -20.58 6.68
C ARG A 36 -0.62 -19.66 5.47
N CYS A 37 0.51 -19.03 5.12
CA CYS A 37 0.60 -18.16 3.96
C CYS A 37 0.43 -18.92 2.65
N LYS A 38 1.01 -20.13 2.54
CA LYS A 38 0.75 -21.03 1.40
C LYS A 38 -0.74 -21.36 1.27
N ALA A 39 -1.42 -21.65 2.38
CA ALA A 39 -2.85 -21.91 2.38
C ALA A 39 -3.68 -20.67 1.96
N SER A 40 -3.34 -19.49 2.46
CA SER A 40 -3.97 -18.20 2.08
C SER A 40 -3.81 -17.94 0.57
N LEU A 41 -2.62 -18.22 0.01
CA LEU A 41 -2.34 -18.04 -1.40
C LEU A 41 -3.03 -19.10 -2.30
N ALA A 42 -3.16 -20.34 -1.82
CA ALA A 42 -3.95 -21.37 -2.49
C ALA A 42 -5.44 -20.96 -2.55
N ALA A 43 -5.99 -20.48 -1.43
CA ALA A 43 -7.37 -19.98 -1.39
C ALA A 43 -7.57 -18.79 -2.35
N LEU A 44 -6.61 -17.87 -2.47
CA LEU A 44 -6.66 -16.80 -3.48
C LEU A 44 -6.72 -17.37 -4.90
N THR A 45 -5.92 -18.39 -5.18
CA THR A 45 -5.91 -19.04 -6.49
C THR A 45 -7.29 -19.62 -6.81
N ASP A 46 -7.93 -20.28 -5.85
CA ASP A 46 -9.29 -20.80 -6.00
C ASP A 46 -10.32 -19.69 -6.27
N VAL A 47 -10.22 -18.55 -5.57
CA VAL A 47 -11.10 -17.38 -5.79
C VAL A 47 -10.93 -16.82 -7.21
N VAL A 48 -9.69 -16.73 -7.70
CA VAL A 48 -9.41 -16.26 -9.06
C VAL A 48 -9.92 -17.24 -10.10
N LEU A 49 -9.69 -18.55 -9.91
CA LEU A 49 -10.21 -19.59 -10.79
C LEU A 49 -11.74 -19.60 -10.83
N GLU A 50 -12.40 -19.36 -9.70
CA GLU A 50 -13.86 -19.23 -9.64
C GLU A 50 -14.38 -18.00 -10.39
N GLU A 51 -13.67 -16.86 -10.35
CA GLU A 51 -14.02 -15.69 -11.18
C GLU A 51 -13.93 -16.02 -12.68
N PHE A 52 -12.95 -16.81 -13.09
CA PHE A 52 -12.85 -17.32 -14.46
C PHE A 52 -13.96 -18.28 -14.82
N ARG A 53 -14.25 -19.26 -13.95
CA ARG A 53 -15.35 -20.20 -14.15
C ARG A 53 -16.68 -19.47 -14.39
N ARG A 54 -16.95 -18.41 -13.62
CA ARG A 54 -18.14 -17.57 -13.81
C ARG A 54 -18.11 -16.79 -15.13
N ALA A 55 -16.95 -16.30 -15.55
CA ALA A 55 -16.82 -15.62 -16.83
C ALA A 55 -17.10 -16.57 -18.01
N PHE A 56 -16.62 -17.81 -17.95
CA PHE A 56 -16.93 -18.84 -18.95
C PHE A 56 -18.39 -19.28 -18.92
N ALA A 57 -18.94 -19.55 -17.72
CA ALA A 57 -20.33 -19.97 -17.55
C ALA A 57 -21.36 -18.91 -17.96
N SER A 58 -20.94 -17.65 -18.10
CA SER A 58 -21.81 -16.53 -18.52
C SER A 58 -21.58 -16.08 -19.96
N GLY A 59 -20.72 -16.78 -20.71
CA GLY A 59 -20.37 -16.41 -22.08
C GLY A 59 -19.54 -15.13 -22.21
N MET A 60 -19.06 -14.56 -21.10
CA MET A 60 -18.18 -13.38 -21.14
C MET A 60 -16.80 -13.71 -21.71
N LEU A 61 -16.35 -14.96 -21.55
CA LEU A 61 -15.15 -15.49 -22.15
C LEU A 61 -15.51 -16.82 -22.83
N SER A 62 -14.86 -17.12 -23.95
CA SER A 62 -14.93 -18.46 -24.54
C SER A 62 -13.79 -19.31 -24.01
N ALA A 63 -14.10 -20.50 -23.51
CA ALA A 63 -13.07 -21.49 -23.20
C ALA A 63 -12.98 -22.50 -24.33
N LEU A 64 -11.77 -22.69 -24.84
CA LEU A 64 -11.49 -23.58 -25.95
C LEU A 64 -10.64 -24.76 -25.46
N VAL A 65 -10.89 -25.95 -25.99
CA VAL A 65 -10.05 -27.13 -25.83
C VAL A 65 -9.72 -27.72 -27.19
N ARG A 66 -8.57 -28.38 -27.30
CA ARG A 66 -8.17 -29.10 -28.51
C ARG A 66 -7.98 -30.58 -28.17
N PRO A 67 -8.97 -31.45 -28.48
CA PRO A 67 -8.87 -32.89 -28.22
C PRO A 67 -7.63 -33.50 -28.87
N ARG A 68 -7.09 -34.53 -28.22
CA ARG A 68 -5.92 -35.26 -28.74
C ARG A 68 -6.22 -35.80 -30.14
N GLY A 69 -5.36 -35.44 -31.10
CA GLY A 69 -5.50 -35.86 -32.50
C GLY A 69 -6.43 -35.00 -33.36
N SER A 70 -7.07 -33.97 -32.79
CA SER A 70 -7.85 -32.99 -33.56
C SER A 70 -7.00 -31.80 -34.00
N ALA A 71 -7.24 -31.31 -35.22
CA ALA A 71 -6.74 -30.01 -35.68
C ALA A 71 -7.64 -28.84 -35.24
N GLU A 72 -8.89 -29.14 -34.92
CA GLU A 72 -9.92 -28.16 -34.60
C GLU A 72 -10.02 -27.88 -33.10
N ASN A 73 -10.39 -26.64 -32.78
CA ASN A 73 -10.66 -26.20 -31.42
C ASN A 73 -12.14 -26.29 -31.13
N PHE A 74 -12.49 -26.85 -29.98
CA PHE A 74 -13.85 -26.98 -29.52
C PHE A 74 -14.09 -25.94 -28.44
N VAL A 75 -15.13 -25.13 -28.63
CA VAL A 75 -15.61 -24.23 -27.56
C VAL A 75 -16.36 -25.09 -26.56
N ILE A 76 -15.96 -25.02 -25.28
CA ILE A 76 -16.69 -25.67 -24.19
C ILE A 76 -18.02 -24.93 -24.00
N PRO A 77 -19.16 -25.61 -24.11
CA PRO A 77 -20.47 -24.98 -23.90
C PRO A 77 -20.62 -24.33 -22.52
N GLU A 78 -21.35 -23.22 -22.43
CA GLU A 78 -21.52 -22.44 -21.19
C GLU A 78 -22.13 -23.27 -20.05
N ASP A 79 -23.11 -24.11 -20.36
CA ASP A 79 -23.79 -25.02 -19.42
C ASP A 79 -22.88 -26.11 -18.87
N SER A 80 -21.80 -26.44 -19.58
CA SER A 80 -20.80 -27.42 -19.15
C SER A 80 -19.92 -26.91 -18.00
N TRP A 81 -19.85 -25.60 -17.77
CA TRP A 81 -19.07 -25.02 -16.66
C TRP A 81 -19.73 -25.16 -15.28
N ALA A 82 -21.02 -25.49 -15.25
CA ALA A 82 -21.72 -25.80 -14.00
C ALA A 82 -21.29 -27.15 -13.42
N SER A 83 -20.89 -28.11 -14.27
CA SER A 83 -20.54 -29.48 -13.92
C SER A 83 -19.05 -29.81 -14.09
N ALA A 84 -18.31 -29.00 -14.85
CA ALA A 84 -16.90 -29.23 -15.10
C ALA A 84 -16.01 -28.74 -13.94
N PHE A 85 -15.49 -29.69 -13.16
CA PHE A 85 -14.35 -29.47 -12.30
C PHE A 85 -13.08 -29.66 -13.13
N PHE A 86 -12.46 -28.57 -13.58
CA PHE A 86 -11.14 -28.62 -14.22
C PHE A 86 -10.08 -28.25 -13.18
N PRO A 87 -9.36 -29.23 -12.60
CA PRO A 87 -8.25 -28.95 -11.67
C PRO A 87 -6.98 -28.47 -12.39
N GLU A 88 -6.99 -28.34 -13.73
CA GLU A 88 -5.80 -28.08 -14.54
C GLU A 88 -5.81 -26.64 -15.09
N ARG A 89 -4.65 -25.95 -14.94
CA ARG A 89 -4.42 -24.51 -15.18
C ARG A 89 -4.64 -24.11 -16.63
N ALA A 90 -5.45 -23.10 -16.90
CA ALA A 90 -5.84 -22.67 -18.24
C ALA A 90 -4.84 -21.65 -18.87
N PHE A 91 -4.76 -21.55 -20.23
CA PHE A 91 -3.71 -20.75 -20.94
C PHE A 91 -4.19 -19.57 -21.82
N LEU A 92 -3.35 -18.54 -21.97
CA LEU A 92 -3.53 -17.38 -22.87
C LEU A 92 -2.68 -17.51 -24.14
N SER A 93 -3.26 -17.22 -25.31
CA SER A 93 -2.50 -17.14 -26.58
C SER A 93 -3.11 -16.14 -27.58
N GLU A 94 -2.26 -15.48 -28.39
CA GLU A 94 -2.66 -14.66 -29.55
C GLU A 94 -3.06 -15.51 -30.75
N GLU A 95 -2.34 -16.61 -30.98
CA GLU A 95 -2.59 -17.60 -32.02
C GLU A 95 -2.71 -18.99 -31.40
N ILE A 96 -3.58 -19.85 -31.91
CA ILE A 96 -3.78 -21.19 -31.32
C ILE A 96 -2.72 -22.15 -31.86
N VAL A 97 -1.54 -22.12 -31.24
CA VAL A 97 -0.35 -22.87 -31.69
C VAL A 97 -0.48 -24.37 -31.40
N HIS A 98 0.01 -25.21 -32.32
CA HIS A 98 0.04 -26.67 -32.14
C HIS A 98 1.16 -27.09 -31.19
N GLY A 99 0.79 -27.47 -29.96
CA GLY A 99 1.71 -27.98 -28.94
C GLY A 99 2.58 -26.88 -28.34
N HIS A 100 2.49 -26.66 -27.03
CA HIS A 100 3.32 -25.66 -26.33
C HIS A 100 4.77 -26.13 -26.09
N ALA A 101 5.22 -27.18 -26.80
CA ALA A 101 6.46 -27.91 -26.60
C ALA A 101 6.65 -28.47 -25.17
N GLY A 102 7.59 -29.41 -24.99
CA GLY A 102 7.96 -29.95 -23.67
C GLY A 102 6.85 -30.73 -22.95
N TYR A 103 6.71 -30.50 -21.63
CA TYR A 103 5.75 -31.15 -20.73
C TYR A 103 4.29 -31.11 -21.23
N TRP A 104 3.94 -30.08 -22.00
CA TRP A 104 2.58 -29.76 -22.42
C TRP A 104 2.05 -30.61 -23.57
N ASN A 105 2.92 -31.24 -24.36
CA ASN A 105 2.48 -32.10 -25.48
C ASN A 105 1.69 -33.34 -25.00
N ASN A 106 1.83 -33.71 -23.73
CA ASN A 106 1.11 -34.83 -23.12
C ASN A 106 -0.27 -34.43 -22.54
N LEU A 107 -0.57 -33.13 -22.46
CA LEU A 107 -1.80 -32.58 -21.86
C LEU A 107 -2.82 -32.07 -22.89
N LEU A 108 -2.53 -32.20 -24.19
CA LEU A 108 -3.44 -31.84 -25.28
C LEU A 108 -4.83 -32.49 -25.08
N GLY A 109 -5.85 -31.64 -24.89
CA GLY A 109 -7.25 -32.03 -24.73
C GLY A 109 -7.82 -31.92 -23.30
N ARG A 110 -7.01 -31.56 -22.30
CA ARG A 110 -7.48 -31.43 -20.90
C ARG A 110 -7.49 -30.01 -20.37
N THR A 111 -6.76 -29.11 -21.01
CA THR A 111 -6.54 -27.76 -20.51
C THR A 111 -7.29 -26.73 -21.36
N PRO A 112 -8.19 -25.94 -20.78
CA PRO A 112 -8.87 -24.88 -21.50
C PRO A 112 -7.91 -23.71 -21.80
N PHE A 113 -8.10 -23.05 -22.94
CA PHE A 113 -7.43 -21.81 -23.29
C PHE A 113 -8.43 -20.74 -23.72
N VAL A 114 -8.07 -19.47 -23.57
CA VAL A 114 -8.92 -18.33 -23.95
C VAL A 114 -8.19 -17.46 -24.96
N ARG A 115 -8.94 -16.89 -25.90
CA ARG A 115 -8.35 -15.97 -26.89
C ARG A 115 -7.96 -14.68 -26.21
N ARG A 116 -6.74 -14.20 -26.50
CA ARG A 116 -6.27 -12.91 -25.96
C ARG A 116 -7.19 -11.74 -26.32
N SER A 117 -7.77 -11.76 -27.53
CA SER A 117 -8.73 -10.75 -28.00
C SER A 117 -10.02 -10.68 -27.17
N GLU A 118 -10.39 -11.75 -26.45
CA GLU A 118 -11.54 -11.79 -25.54
C GLU A 118 -11.11 -11.48 -24.10
N PHE A 119 -9.96 -12.01 -23.70
CA PHE A 119 -9.42 -11.85 -22.36
C PHE A 119 -9.02 -10.40 -22.06
N ASP A 120 -8.27 -9.74 -22.95
CA ASP A 120 -7.76 -8.39 -22.70
C ASP A 120 -8.91 -7.38 -22.46
N PRO A 121 -9.99 -7.32 -23.29
CA PRO A 121 -11.14 -6.47 -23.01
C PRO A 121 -11.88 -6.82 -21.73
N TRP A 122 -12.12 -8.11 -21.45
CA TRP A 122 -12.76 -8.56 -20.21
C TRP A 122 -11.98 -8.09 -18.98
N LEU A 123 -10.66 -8.23 -19.05
CA LEU A 123 -9.73 -7.86 -18.01
C LEU A 123 -9.66 -6.35 -17.82
N VAL A 124 -9.64 -5.58 -18.91
CA VAL A 124 -9.75 -4.12 -18.90
C VAL A 124 -11.08 -3.69 -18.29
N HIS A 125 -12.20 -4.33 -18.62
CA HIS A 125 -13.50 -4.04 -18.03
C HIS A 125 -13.51 -4.29 -16.52
N LYS A 126 -12.99 -5.45 -16.09
CA LYS A 126 -12.82 -5.81 -14.67
C LYS A 126 -11.94 -4.83 -13.94
N ILE A 127 -10.88 -4.31 -14.57
CA ILE A 127 -9.96 -3.33 -13.99
C ILE A 127 -10.55 -1.91 -13.99
N SER A 128 -11.31 -1.53 -15.01
CA SER A 128 -11.86 -0.17 -15.14
C SER A 128 -12.90 0.13 -14.09
N ARG A 129 -13.70 -0.88 -13.68
CA ARG A 129 -14.55 -0.77 -12.48
C ARG A 129 -13.73 -0.43 -11.23
N LYS A 130 -12.47 -0.84 -11.12
CA LYS A 130 -11.61 -0.64 -9.93
C LYS A 130 -11.09 0.81 -9.77
N ARG A 131 -11.23 1.66 -10.79
CA ARG A 131 -10.82 3.08 -10.70
C ARG A 131 -11.88 3.97 -10.09
N ASP A 132 -13.13 3.51 -10.06
CA ASP A 132 -14.15 4.18 -9.26
C ASP A 132 -13.89 3.81 -7.81
N ALA A 133 -13.46 4.78 -6.99
CA ALA A 133 -13.23 4.59 -5.56
C ALA A 133 -14.49 4.06 -4.84
N LYS A 134 -15.67 4.18 -5.46
CA LYS A 134 -16.94 3.68 -4.94
C LYS A 134 -17.28 2.27 -5.41
N ALA A 135 -16.55 1.70 -6.37
CA ALA A 135 -16.81 0.35 -6.83
C ALA A 135 -16.35 -0.68 -5.78
N ILE A 136 -17.24 -1.61 -5.47
CA ILE A 136 -16.94 -2.75 -4.60
C ILE A 136 -15.82 -3.59 -5.28
N PRO A 137 -14.66 -3.79 -4.63
CA PRO A 137 -13.61 -4.65 -5.17
C PRO A 137 -14.14 -6.05 -5.46
N SER A 138 -13.64 -6.71 -6.50
CA SER A 138 -14.00 -8.11 -6.72
C SER A 138 -13.44 -8.98 -5.58
N PRO A 139 -14.05 -10.15 -5.27
CA PRO A 139 -13.54 -11.05 -4.24
C PRO A 139 -12.07 -11.39 -4.41
N ALA A 140 -11.59 -11.64 -5.63
CA ALA A 140 -10.16 -11.90 -5.88
C ALA A 140 -9.25 -10.71 -5.51
N VAL A 141 -9.69 -9.48 -5.78
CA VAL A 141 -8.94 -8.28 -5.40
C VAL A 141 -8.88 -8.12 -3.90
N GLN A 142 -10.00 -8.36 -3.21
CA GLN A 142 -10.05 -8.28 -1.76
C GLN A 142 -9.16 -9.35 -1.13
N SER A 143 -9.26 -10.61 -1.58
CA SER A 143 -8.40 -11.70 -1.13
C SER A 143 -6.92 -11.42 -1.36
N LEU A 144 -6.55 -10.85 -2.52
CA LEU A 144 -5.15 -10.53 -2.81
C LEU A 144 -4.63 -9.38 -1.93
N ARG A 145 -5.46 -8.36 -1.67
CA ARG A 145 -5.13 -7.29 -0.71
C ARG A 145 -4.95 -7.86 0.70
N SER A 146 -5.90 -8.65 1.18
CA SER A 146 -5.85 -9.32 2.48
C SER A 146 -4.61 -10.19 2.61
N HIS A 147 -4.28 -10.96 1.58
CA HIS A 147 -3.08 -11.79 1.56
C HIS A 147 -1.80 -10.95 1.72
N LEU A 148 -1.64 -9.87 0.95
CA LEU A 148 -0.48 -8.98 1.08
C LEU A 148 -0.37 -8.33 2.46
N THR A 149 -1.50 -7.95 3.05
CA THR A 149 -1.52 -7.36 4.40
C THR A 149 -1.21 -8.40 5.48
N GLU A 150 -1.69 -9.63 5.34
CA GLU A 150 -1.36 -10.75 6.25
C GLU A 150 0.13 -11.06 6.22
N LEU A 151 0.73 -11.10 5.03
CA LEU A 151 2.16 -11.33 4.86
C LEU A 151 3.01 -10.23 5.52
N ALA A 152 2.57 -8.98 5.42
CA ALA A 152 3.25 -7.87 6.10
C ALA A 152 3.10 -7.95 7.62
N ALA A 153 1.89 -8.25 8.11
CA ALA A 153 1.63 -8.42 9.54
C ALA A 153 2.44 -9.59 10.13
N ASP A 154 2.67 -10.64 9.34
CA ASP A 154 3.47 -11.81 9.70
C ASP A 154 4.99 -11.60 9.57
N GLY A 155 5.45 -10.40 9.22
CA GLY A 155 6.88 -10.08 9.06
C GLY A 155 7.55 -10.78 7.87
N LEU A 156 6.76 -11.37 6.97
CA LEU A 156 7.24 -12.03 5.76
C LEU A 156 7.49 -11.05 4.62
N LEU A 157 6.91 -9.87 4.73
CA LEU A 157 6.98 -8.83 3.72
C LEU A 157 7.09 -7.47 4.42
N SER A 158 7.97 -6.59 3.95
CA SER A 158 7.94 -5.20 4.42
C SER A 158 6.72 -4.48 3.83
N SER A 159 6.22 -3.44 4.48
CA SER A 159 5.18 -2.55 3.96
C SER A 159 5.56 -1.99 2.59
N VAL A 160 6.83 -1.63 2.40
CA VAL A 160 7.37 -1.14 1.12
C VAL A 160 7.27 -2.20 0.03
N ASP A 161 7.63 -3.46 0.34
CA ASP A 161 7.51 -4.56 -0.61
C ASP A 161 6.05 -4.92 -0.87
N ALA A 162 5.19 -4.90 0.15
CA ALA A 162 3.75 -5.12 0.02
C ALA A 162 3.10 -4.10 -0.92
N GLU A 163 3.44 -2.82 -0.78
CA GLU A 163 3.01 -1.77 -1.71
C GLU A 163 3.61 -1.95 -3.10
N ALA A 164 4.86 -2.38 -3.21
CA ALA A 164 5.49 -2.65 -4.50
C ALA A 164 4.83 -3.84 -5.21
N PHE A 165 4.46 -4.90 -4.49
CA PHE A 165 3.68 -6.02 -5.02
C PHE A 165 2.26 -5.60 -5.36
N ALA A 166 1.60 -4.83 -4.50
CA ALA A 166 0.29 -4.26 -4.78
C ALA A 166 0.31 -3.41 -6.04
N SER A 167 1.36 -2.61 -6.25
CA SER A 167 1.58 -1.82 -7.46
C SER A 167 1.91 -2.67 -8.69
N LYS A 168 2.78 -3.69 -8.55
CA LYS A 168 3.09 -4.67 -9.61
C LYS A 168 1.83 -5.41 -10.06
N TRP A 169 1.00 -5.81 -9.11
CA TRP A 169 -0.32 -6.41 -9.34
C TRP A 169 -1.43 -5.35 -9.45
N GLY A 170 -1.05 -4.06 -9.51
CA GLY A 170 -1.84 -2.85 -9.72
C GLY A 170 -3.23 -2.92 -9.13
N LEU A 171 -3.20 -3.34 -7.88
CA LEU A 171 -4.09 -2.92 -6.84
C LEU A 171 -3.89 -1.41 -6.61
N LEU A 172 -4.90 -0.77 -6.04
CA LEU A 172 -4.69 0.54 -5.42
C LEU A 172 -3.68 0.39 -4.27
N PRO A 173 -3.03 1.48 -3.83
CA PRO A 173 -2.21 1.47 -2.62
C PRO A 173 -2.91 0.74 -1.47
N LEU A 174 -2.15 -0.06 -0.72
CA LEU A 174 -2.68 -0.81 0.42
C LEU A 174 -3.02 0.17 1.54
N ALA A 175 -2.05 1.02 1.90
CA ALA A 175 -2.26 2.22 2.69
C ALA A 175 -3.08 3.24 1.89
N THR A 176 -4.12 3.78 2.52
CA THR A 176 -5.05 4.69 1.88
C THR A 176 -4.97 6.06 2.52
N ARG A 177 -5.09 7.10 1.68
CA ARG A 177 -5.33 8.47 2.10
C ARG A 177 -6.51 9.02 1.28
N PRO A 178 -7.49 9.65 1.92
CA PRO A 178 -8.54 10.36 1.19
C PRO A 178 -7.96 11.41 0.26
N ALA A 179 -8.69 11.78 -0.80
CA ALA A 179 -8.28 12.90 -1.62
C ALA A 179 -8.36 14.21 -0.81
N ASP A 180 -7.49 15.18 -1.11
CA ASP A 180 -7.41 16.43 -0.36
C ASP A 180 -8.75 17.20 -0.27
N GLY A 181 -9.60 17.06 -1.30
CA GLY A 181 -10.91 17.71 -1.36
C GLY A 181 -12.01 17.01 -0.55
N ASP A 182 -11.86 15.74 -0.19
CA ASP A 182 -12.89 14.98 0.55
C ASP A 182 -13.02 15.45 2.00
N HIS A 183 -11.97 16.12 2.50
CA HIS A 183 -11.76 16.44 3.89
C HIS A 183 -11.12 17.82 4.02
N ASP A 184 -11.80 18.87 3.55
CA ASP A 184 -11.32 20.24 3.65
C ASP A 184 -11.64 20.84 5.04
N PRO A 185 -10.64 21.15 5.89
CA PRO A 185 -10.87 21.81 7.18
C PRO A 185 -11.58 23.16 7.07
N MET A 186 -11.46 23.83 5.92
CA MET A 186 -12.09 25.13 5.68
C MET A 186 -13.60 25.04 5.44
N THR A 187 -14.15 23.84 5.29
CA THR A 187 -15.61 23.65 5.25
C THR A 187 -16.23 23.59 6.64
N GLN A 188 -15.42 23.36 7.69
CA GLN A 188 -15.91 23.28 9.06
C GLN A 188 -16.02 24.66 9.70
N SER A 189 -17.17 24.93 10.32
CA SER A 189 -17.37 26.17 11.08
C SER A 189 -16.64 26.16 12.42
N HIS A 190 -16.42 24.97 12.99
CA HIS A 190 -15.77 24.78 14.27
C HIS A 190 -14.65 23.75 14.14
N TRP A 191 -13.55 23.97 14.86
CA TRP A 191 -12.37 23.11 14.89
C TRP A 191 -12.15 22.54 16.29
N THR A 192 -11.55 21.36 16.39
CA THR A 192 -11.12 20.79 17.68
C THR A 192 -9.90 21.55 18.23
N MET A 193 -9.59 21.36 19.51
CA MET A 193 -8.38 21.93 20.14
C MET A 193 -7.11 21.56 19.37
N CYS A 194 -6.94 20.28 19.01
CA CYS A 194 -5.80 19.80 18.22
C CYS A 194 -5.71 20.47 16.83
N MET A 195 -6.84 20.65 16.13
CA MET A 195 -6.88 21.39 14.85
C MET A 195 -6.50 22.85 15.03
N ALA A 196 -7.00 23.52 16.07
CA ALA A 196 -6.70 24.92 16.37
C ALA A 196 -5.21 25.12 16.70
N ALA A 197 -4.64 24.30 17.57
CA ALA A 197 -3.22 24.34 17.90
C ALA A 197 -2.34 24.06 16.68
N THR A 198 -2.73 23.10 15.82
CA THR A 198 -2.02 22.82 14.56
C THR A 198 -2.05 24.02 13.61
N TRP A 199 -3.18 24.75 13.54
CA TRP A 199 -3.25 26.00 12.79
C TRP A 199 -2.31 27.06 13.38
N ILE A 200 -2.26 27.18 14.71
CA ILE A 200 -1.36 28.10 15.42
C ILE A 200 0.11 27.79 15.10
N MET A 201 0.44 26.51 15.09
CA MET A 201 1.77 25.98 14.84
C MET A 201 2.23 26.15 13.39
N CYS A 202 1.39 25.85 12.39
CA CYS A 202 1.82 25.72 11.00
C CYS A 202 1.27 26.78 10.05
N ARG A 203 0.11 27.38 10.32
CA ARG A 203 -0.63 28.26 9.38
C ARG A 203 -0.96 27.62 8.02
N GLU A 204 -1.03 26.29 7.99
CA GLU A 204 -1.24 25.50 6.77
C GLU A 204 -2.50 24.63 6.88
N VAL A 205 -3.41 24.75 5.89
CA VAL A 205 -4.66 23.98 5.85
C VAL A 205 -4.39 22.48 5.75
N GLY A 206 -3.34 22.10 5.00
CA GLY A 206 -2.92 20.70 4.89
C GLY A 206 -2.47 20.10 6.23
N ALA A 207 -1.81 20.88 7.09
CA ALA A 207 -1.43 20.43 8.43
C ALA A 207 -2.67 20.19 9.31
N VAL A 208 -3.65 21.11 9.25
CA VAL A 208 -4.92 20.97 9.98
C VAL A 208 -5.71 19.74 9.49
N ARG A 209 -5.68 19.43 8.18
CA ARG A 209 -6.30 18.22 7.63
C ARG A 209 -5.70 16.94 8.21
N GLU A 210 -4.38 16.87 8.35
CA GLU A 210 -3.66 15.70 8.86
C GLU A 210 -4.00 15.35 10.33
N VAL A 211 -4.48 16.32 11.11
CA VAL A 211 -4.96 16.12 12.49
C VAL A 211 -6.48 16.00 12.61
N MET A 212 -7.22 16.19 11.52
CA MET A 212 -8.69 16.15 11.53
C MET A 212 -9.21 14.71 11.66
N ASP A 213 -10.02 14.45 12.69
CA ASP A 213 -10.56 13.12 12.99
C ASP A 213 -11.22 12.42 11.79
N GLY A 214 -12.05 13.15 11.05
CA GLY A 214 -12.74 12.61 9.87
C GLY A 214 -11.78 12.14 8.78
N TYR A 215 -10.70 12.87 8.55
CA TYR A 215 -9.65 12.49 7.59
C TYR A 215 -8.86 11.28 8.10
N ARG A 216 -8.45 11.31 9.37
CA ARG A 216 -7.64 10.24 9.99
C ARG A 216 -8.38 8.91 10.04
N LYS A 217 -9.68 8.90 10.33
CA LYS A 217 -10.52 7.69 10.30
C LYS A 217 -10.62 7.02 8.93
N ASN A 218 -10.41 7.79 7.85
CA ASN A 218 -10.37 7.28 6.48
C ASN A 218 -8.94 7.07 5.96
N CYS A 219 -7.92 7.32 6.79
CA CYS A 219 -6.54 7.00 6.48
C CYS A 219 -6.16 5.63 7.05
N SER A 220 -5.62 4.77 6.20
CA SER A 220 -4.95 3.54 6.63
C SER A 220 -3.46 3.69 6.44
N ILE A 221 -2.68 3.44 7.50
CA ILE A 221 -1.22 3.51 7.48
C ILE A 221 -0.62 2.20 7.96
N TRP A 222 0.59 1.92 7.47
CA TRP A 222 1.40 0.85 8.00
C TRP A 222 1.96 1.24 9.37
N THR A 223 1.76 0.39 10.36
CA THR A 223 2.28 0.55 11.72
C THR A 223 3.04 -0.71 12.10
N SER A 224 4.24 -0.57 12.65
CA SER A 224 5.01 -1.71 13.15
C SER A 224 4.29 -2.36 14.32
N VAL A 225 4.20 -3.69 14.29
CA VAL A 225 3.53 -4.51 15.29
C VAL A 225 4.43 -5.67 15.68
N SER A 226 4.33 -6.10 16.94
CA SER A 226 4.95 -7.33 17.42
C SER A 226 3.87 -8.32 17.84
N HIS A 227 3.87 -9.49 17.23
CA HIS A 227 2.93 -10.57 17.52
C HIS A 227 3.65 -11.75 18.17
N ARG A 228 2.98 -12.41 19.11
CA ARG A 228 3.43 -13.65 19.72
C ARG A 228 2.64 -14.82 19.17
N ILE A 229 3.29 -15.69 18.41
CA ILE A 229 2.67 -16.89 17.84
C ILE A 229 3.21 -18.15 18.54
N ARG A 230 2.42 -19.24 18.49
CA ARG A 230 2.85 -20.54 19.01
C ARG A 230 3.48 -21.35 17.89
N GLY A 231 4.76 -21.72 18.06
CA GLY A 231 5.49 -22.58 17.12
C GLY A 231 5.15 -24.07 17.29
N ASP A 232 5.67 -24.89 16.38
CA ASP A 232 5.40 -26.34 16.26
C ASP A 232 5.75 -27.16 17.53
N GLY A 233 6.56 -26.62 18.44
CA GLY A 233 6.90 -27.21 19.74
C GLY A 233 6.18 -26.60 20.95
N GLY A 234 5.17 -25.75 20.73
CA GLY A 234 4.47 -25.02 21.78
C GLY A 234 5.18 -23.77 22.28
N GLN A 235 6.42 -23.52 21.83
CA GLN A 235 7.19 -22.31 22.12
C GLN A 235 6.51 -21.04 21.59
N ILE A 236 6.62 -19.94 22.34
CA ILE A 236 6.15 -18.63 21.89
C ILE A 236 7.27 -17.98 21.07
N ILE A 237 6.97 -17.64 19.82
CA ILE A 237 7.86 -16.93 18.91
C ILE A 237 7.31 -15.52 18.75
N GLU A 238 8.17 -14.53 18.95
CA GLU A 238 7.87 -13.14 18.68
C GLU A 238 8.19 -12.83 17.21
N ILE A 239 7.25 -12.21 16.52
CA ILE A 239 7.36 -11.82 15.12
C ILE A 239 7.14 -10.32 15.05
N GLU A 240 8.11 -9.63 14.46
CA GLU A 240 7.98 -8.23 14.08
C GLU A 240 7.40 -8.15 12.68
N GLY A 241 6.32 -7.40 12.52
CA GLY A 241 5.64 -7.18 11.25
C GLY A 241 5.10 -5.78 11.13
N GLU A 242 4.34 -5.53 10.07
CA GLU A 242 3.69 -4.25 9.81
C GLU A 242 2.22 -4.49 9.46
N GLU A 243 1.31 -3.84 10.18
CA GLU A 243 -0.13 -3.97 9.97
C GLU A 243 -0.71 -2.67 9.42
N LEU A 244 -1.70 -2.78 8.52
CA LEU A 244 -2.52 -1.64 8.15
C LEU A 244 -3.48 -1.30 9.28
N THR A 245 -3.28 -0.13 9.86
CA THR A 245 -4.11 0.39 10.93
C THR A 245 -4.79 1.67 10.48
N THR A 246 -6.04 1.86 10.90
CA THR A 246 -6.70 3.16 10.76
C THR A 246 -6.02 4.15 11.71
N ARG A 247 -5.69 5.36 11.22
CA ARG A 247 -5.12 6.38 12.10
C ARG A 247 -6.12 6.73 13.19
N ARG A 248 -5.67 6.63 14.44
CA ARG A 248 -6.45 7.07 15.61
C ARG A 248 -6.67 8.58 15.55
N ASN A 249 -7.67 9.08 16.26
CA ASN A 249 -7.86 10.51 16.45
C ASN A 249 -6.57 11.17 16.96
N SER A 250 -6.33 12.41 16.56
CA SER A 250 -5.16 13.13 17.05
C SER A 250 -5.54 13.99 18.24
N SER A 251 -4.68 13.99 19.25
CA SER A 251 -4.83 14.81 20.45
C SER A 251 -3.71 15.83 20.52
N LEU A 252 -3.93 16.93 21.24
CA LEU A 252 -2.85 17.88 21.47
C LEU A 252 -1.70 17.25 22.29
N PHE A 253 -2.04 16.31 23.19
CA PHE A 253 -1.05 15.49 23.90
C PHE A 253 -0.18 14.67 22.94
N GLU A 254 -0.76 14.04 21.91
CA GLU A 254 -0.01 13.29 20.90
C GLU A 254 0.95 14.21 20.15
N LEU A 255 0.51 15.41 19.76
CA LEU A 255 1.37 16.40 19.11
C LEU A 255 2.54 16.82 20.01
N GLY A 256 2.27 17.09 21.28
CA GLY A 256 3.30 17.45 22.26
C GLY A 256 4.29 16.32 22.52
N LEU A 257 3.81 15.07 22.56
CA LEU A 257 4.66 13.89 22.71
C LEU A 257 5.59 13.70 21.50
N LEU A 258 5.07 13.86 20.27
CA LEU A 258 5.87 13.79 19.05
C LEU A 258 6.97 14.84 19.05
N GLU A 259 6.64 16.09 19.38
CA GLU A 259 7.63 17.16 19.52
C GLU A 259 8.70 16.85 20.57
N ALA A 260 8.29 16.32 21.74
CA ALA A 260 9.20 16.00 22.83
C ALA A 260 10.21 14.89 22.50
N VAL A 261 9.83 13.92 21.64
CA VAL A 261 10.75 12.87 21.16
C VAL A 261 11.57 13.30 19.93
N GLY A 262 11.43 14.55 19.49
CA GLY A 262 12.12 15.10 18.32
C GLY A 262 11.52 14.66 16.99
N GLU A 263 10.36 14.02 17.00
CA GLU A 263 9.60 13.72 15.80
C GLU A 263 8.80 14.95 15.36
N LYS A 264 8.73 15.19 14.06
CA LYS A 264 7.95 16.32 13.55
C LYS A 264 6.46 15.96 13.60
N PRO A 265 5.61 16.73 14.31
CA PRO A 265 4.18 16.46 14.38
C PRO A 265 3.49 16.60 13.01
N SER A 266 4.10 17.34 12.09
CA SER A 266 3.64 17.46 10.71
C SER A 266 4.82 17.52 9.73
N SER A 267 4.55 17.17 8.47
CA SER A 267 5.51 17.38 7.37
C SER A 267 5.59 18.85 6.92
N TYR A 268 4.74 19.72 7.47
CA TYR A 268 4.66 21.13 7.12
C TYR A 268 5.64 21.96 7.96
N PRO A 269 6.13 23.08 7.43
CA PRO A 269 6.89 24.05 8.21
C PRO A 269 6.13 24.48 9.46
N THR A 270 6.82 24.54 10.59
CA THR A 270 6.26 25.05 11.85
C THR A 270 6.76 26.47 12.08
N THR A 271 5.86 27.39 12.42
CA THR A 271 6.20 28.77 12.84
C THR A 271 6.48 28.88 14.33
N THR A 272 6.00 27.92 15.12
CA THR A 272 6.18 27.86 16.57
C THR A 272 6.16 26.40 17.05
N SER A 273 6.55 26.14 18.30
CA SER A 273 6.46 24.82 18.92
C SER A 273 5.00 24.43 19.25
N VAL A 274 4.72 23.14 19.46
CA VAL A 274 3.40 22.66 19.92
C VAL A 274 3.08 23.26 21.28
N LYS A 275 4.05 23.25 22.20
CA LYS A 275 3.90 23.83 23.54
C LYS A 275 3.55 25.32 23.50
N ASP A 276 4.22 26.10 22.65
CA ASP A 276 3.94 27.53 22.53
C ASP A 276 2.58 27.76 21.86
N ALA A 277 2.20 26.94 20.87
CA ALA A 277 0.88 27.01 20.25
C ALA A 277 -0.25 26.70 21.25
N GLU A 278 -0.06 25.72 22.13
CA GLU A 278 -0.95 25.40 23.25
C GLU A 278 -1.03 26.58 24.23
N GLY A 279 0.10 27.14 24.65
CA GLY A 279 0.14 28.30 25.55
C GLY A 279 -0.62 29.50 24.99
N LEU A 280 -0.37 29.85 23.73
CA LEU A 280 -1.09 30.91 23.02
C LEU A 280 -2.60 30.63 22.96
N LEU A 281 -2.99 29.38 22.70
CA LEU A 281 -4.40 28.99 22.67
C LEU A 281 -5.05 29.19 24.05
N TRP A 282 -4.41 28.72 25.11
CA TRP A 282 -4.89 28.87 26.50
C TRP A 282 -5.01 30.34 26.91
N ASP A 283 -4.00 31.16 26.57
CA ASP A 283 -4.01 32.58 26.90
C ASP A 283 -5.18 33.32 26.23
N HIS A 284 -5.46 33.04 24.95
CA HIS A 284 -6.58 33.67 24.25
C HIS A 284 -7.96 33.22 24.79
N LEU A 285 -8.06 31.97 25.22
CA LEU A 285 -9.27 31.42 25.84
C LEU A 285 -9.52 32.00 27.23
N GLY A 286 -8.49 32.06 28.08
CA GLY A 286 -8.58 32.62 29.44
C GLY A 286 -8.83 34.13 29.47
N ASN A 287 -8.41 34.86 28.45
CA ASN A 287 -8.69 36.29 28.31
C ASN A 287 -10.03 36.60 27.61
N GLY A 288 -10.79 35.59 27.19
CA GLY A 288 -12.07 35.77 26.49
C GLY A 288 -11.95 36.33 25.07
N HIS A 289 -10.76 36.34 24.48
CA HIS A 289 -10.55 36.71 23.08
C HIS A 289 -11.03 35.62 22.12
N LEU A 290 -11.13 34.38 22.60
CA LEU A 290 -11.63 33.24 21.87
C LEU A 290 -12.70 32.54 22.70
N ALA A 291 -13.79 32.13 22.05
CA ALA A 291 -14.85 31.36 22.68
C ALA A 291 -14.72 29.88 22.31
N ALA A 292 -14.98 29.00 23.28
CA ALA A 292 -15.08 27.56 23.04
C ALA A 292 -16.44 27.04 23.49
N SER A 293 -16.89 25.98 22.82
CA SER A 293 -18.07 25.22 23.20
C SER A 293 -17.72 23.75 23.32
N ALA A 294 -18.32 23.08 24.29
CA ALA A 294 -18.01 21.68 24.58
C ALA A 294 -19.25 20.96 25.11
N LEU A 295 -19.19 19.63 25.12
CA LEU A 295 -20.16 18.79 25.80
C LEU A 295 -19.86 18.81 27.31
N GLY A 296 -20.74 19.42 28.10
CA GLY A 296 -20.61 19.47 29.56
C GLY A 296 -20.96 18.15 30.23
N ARG A 297 -20.83 18.11 31.56
CA ARG A 297 -21.20 16.92 32.39
C ARG A 297 -22.68 16.54 32.27
N SER A 298 -23.52 17.52 31.98
CA SER A 298 -24.96 17.36 31.70
C SER A 298 -25.22 16.56 30.42
N GLY A 299 -24.24 16.44 29.53
CA GLY A 299 -24.43 15.95 28.15
C GLY A 299 -25.01 17.00 27.21
N GLU A 300 -25.11 18.27 27.63
CA GLU A 300 -25.53 19.38 26.78
C GLU A 300 -24.32 20.17 26.26
N ILE A 301 -24.53 20.91 25.17
CA ILE A 301 -23.50 21.79 24.62
C ILE A 301 -23.50 23.09 25.41
N GLU A 302 -22.37 23.38 26.04
CA GLU A 302 -22.17 24.54 26.90
C GLU A 302 -21.02 25.41 26.37
N SER A 303 -21.11 26.72 26.57
CA SER A 303 -19.98 27.63 26.35
C SER A 303 -19.07 27.59 27.57
N ILE A 304 -17.77 27.39 27.36
CA ILE A 304 -16.78 27.43 28.44
C ILE A 304 -16.46 28.89 28.73
N SER A 305 -16.61 29.31 29.99
CA SER A 305 -16.40 30.71 30.38
C SER A 305 -14.90 31.02 30.51
N ALA A 306 -14.51 32.26 30.21
CA ALA A 306 -13.11 32.70 30.21
C ALA A 306 -12.42 32.47 31.58
N ASP A 307 -13.14 32.70 32.67
CA ASP A 307 -12.69 32.54 34.04
C ASP A 307 -12.43 31.09 34.46
N GLN A 308 -12.91 30.11 33.69
CA GLN A 308 -12.71 28.69 33.99
C GLN A 308 -11.36 28.17 33.49
N TRP A 309 -10.84 28.70 32.38
CA TRP A 309 -9.62 28.19 31.72
C TRP A 309 -8.38 28.07 32.62
N PRO A 310 -8.11 29.01 33.56
CA PRO A 310 -6.98 28.87 34.49
C PRO A 310 -7.05 27.63 35.39
N TYR A 311 -8.24 27.03 35.52
CA TYR A 311 -8.50 25.84 36.35
C TYR A 311 -8.80 24.60 35.50
N LEU A 312 -8.63 24.66 34.18
CA LEU A 312 -8.84 23.54 33.28
C LEU A 312 -7.49 22.96 32.83
N VAL A 313 -7.39 21.63 32.90
CA VAL A 313 -6.24 20.85 32.46
C VAL A 313 -6.64 19.99 31.28
N LEU A 314 -5.82 19.98 30.24
CA LEU A 314 -6.03 19.11 29.09
C LEU A 314 -5.62 17.67 29.41
N ALA A 315 -6.46 16.73 29.02
CA ALA A 315 -6.18 15.32 29.08
C ALA A 315 -6.66 14.63 27.80
N THR A 316 -6.22 13.38 27.60
CA THR A 316 -6.55 12.59 26.42
C THR A 316 -7.02 11.21 26.84
N ASP A 317 -8.09 10.71 26.22
CA ASP A 317 -8.59 9.39 26.50
C ASP A 317 -7.78 8.29 25.77
N ARG A 318 -8.07 7.02 26.08
CA ARG A 318 -7.39 5.88 25.43
C ARG A 318 -7.58 5.79 23.91
N PHE A 319 -8.51 6.56 23.35
CA PHE A 319 -8.83 6.60 21.92
C PHE A 319 -8.25 7.83 21.21
N GLY A 320 -7.54 8.70 21.93
CA GLY A 320 -6.96 9.93 21.38
C GLY A 320 -7.92 11.12 21.38
N GLY A 321 -9.05 11.05 22.09
CA GLY A 321 -9.98 12.17 22.24
C GLY A 321 -9.51 13.16 23.32
N ASP A 322 -9.35 14.43 22.95
CA ASP A 322 -9.09 15.53 23.89
C ASP A 322 -10.32 15.81 24.78
N TYR A 323 -10.09 15.97 26.08
CA TYR A 323 -11.07 16.42 27.06
C TYR A 323 -10.43 17.32 28.11
N LEU A 324 -11.24 18.12 28.81
CA LEU A 324 -10.78 19.00 29.88
C LEU A 324 -11.25 18.48 31.24
N CYS A 325 -10.35 18.54 32.22
CA CYS A 325 -10.61 18.27 33.62
C CYS A 325 -10.41 19.53 34.46
N SER A 326 -11.02 19.53 35.65
CA SER A 326 -10.71 20.54 36.67
C SER A 326 -9.34 20.26 37.27
N SER A 327 -8.53 21.29 37.50
CA SER A 327 -7.28 21.17 38.25
C SER A 327 -7.51 20.70 39.68
N TYR A 328 -8.73 20.90 40.22
CA TYR A 328 -9.13 20.44 41.55
C TYR A 328 -9.60 18.98 41.57
N ASP A 329 -10.01 18.44 40.43
CA ASP A 329 -10.40 17.03 40.28
C ASP A 329 -9.99 16.52 38.88
N PRO A 330 -8.72 16.07 38.73
CA PRO A 330 -8.18 15.65 37.43
C PRO A 330 -8.72 14.28 36.97
N LEU A 331 -9.47 13.56 37.81
CA LEU A 331 -10.02 12.25 37.47
C LEU A 331 -11.38 12.36 36.78
N GLU A 332 -12.10 13.46 36.99
CA GLU A 332 -13.43 13.66 36.43
C GLU A 332 -13.38 14.56 35.18
N LYS A 333 -14.00 14.10 34.09
CA LYS A 333 -14.14 14.89 32.87
C LYS A 333 -15.11 16.04 33.11
N CYS A 334 -14.66 17.28 32.87
CA CYS A 334 -15.51 18.47 32.93
C CYS A 334 -16.15 18.75 31.57
N TYR A 335 -15.34 18.69 30.51
CA TYR A 335 -15.77 19.00 29.15
C TYR A 335 -15.19 18.01 28.15
N GLU A 336 -16.05 17.49 27.28
CA GLU A 336 -15.65 16.64 26.15
C GLU A 336 -15.91 17.36 24.82
N ARG A 337 -15.22 16.93 23.75
CA ARG A 337 -15.46 17.42 22.38
C ARG A 337 -15.38 18.95 22.29
N VAL A 338 -14.35 19.53 22.90
CA VAL A 338 -14.12 20.96 22.91
C VAL A 338 -13.87 21.44 21.48
N THR A 339 -14.63 22.45 21.08
CA THR A 339 -14.57 23.05 19.75
C THR A 339 -14.51 24.57 19.82
N LEU A 340 -13.83 25.16 18.83
CA LEU A 340 -13.64 26.60 18.71
C LEU A 340 -14.12 27.06 17.35
N ARG A 341 -14.63 28.28 17.26
CA ARG A 341 -15.04 28.86 15.98
C ARG A 341 -13.82 29.11 15.10
N ARG A 342 -13.82 28.50 13.90
CA ARG A 342 -12.73 28.67 12.93
C ARG A 342 -12.54 30.14 12.54
N ALA A 343 -13.63 30.88 12.34
CA ALA A 343 -13.55 32.27 11.90
C ALA A 343 -12.74 33.13 12.89
N ASP A 344 -12.94 32.91 14.19
CA ASP A 344 -12.24 33.65 15.25
C ASP A 344 -10.75 33.27 15.28
N LEU A 345 -10.43 31.98 15.13
CA LEU A 345 -9.04 31.50 14.99
C LEU A 345 -8.31 32.15 13.81
N LEU A 346 -8.96 32.22 12.65
CA LEU A 346 -8.38 32.83 11.45
C LEU A 346 -8.24 34.35 11.56
N ALA A 347 -9.10 35.01 12.33
CA ALA A 347 -9.03 36.45 12.57
C ALA A 347 -7.87 36.82 13.50
N ILE A 348 -7.67 36.06 14.59
CA ILE A 348 -6.55 36.25 15.52
C ILE A 348 -5.24 35.89 14.82
N TRP A 349 -5.27 34.82 14.04
CA TRP A 349 -4.08 34.30 13.40
C TRP A 349 -4.29 33.99 11.91
N PRO A 350 -4.04 34.99 11.04
CA PRO A 350 -4.25 34.83 9.61
C PRO A 350 -3.26 33.85 8.98
N SER A 351 -3.63 33.30 7.82
CA SER A 351 -2.73 32.48 7.00
C SER A 351 -1.45 33.25 6.70
N ASN A 352 -0.31 32.57 6.69
CA ASN A 352 0.96 33.23 6.38
C ASN A 352 1.02 33.50 4.86
N PRO A 353 0.97 34.77 4.40
CA PRO A 353 0.97 35.08 2.96
C PRO A 353 2.30 34.67 2.30
N THR A 354 3.35 34.48 3.08
CA THR A 354 4.68 34.09 2.59
C THR A 354 4.77 32.61 2.22
N PHE A 355 3.86 31.78 2.72
CA PHE A 355 3.78 30.36 2.40
C PHE A 355 2.68 30.05 1.37
N VAL A 356 2.29 31.03 0.54
CA VAL A 356 1.54 30.70 -0.69
C VAL A 356 2.34 29.62 -1.39
N SER A 357 1.77 28.42 -1.36
CA SER A 357 2.41 27.18 -1.69
C SER A 357 2.98 27.30 -3.11
N GLU A 358 4.26 27.65 -3.21
CA GLU A 358 5.16 26.88 -4.05
C GLU A 358 5.18 25.48 -3.45
N LEU A 359 4.05 24.78 -3.56
CA LEU A 359 4.00 23.34 -3.60
C LEU A 359 5.13 23.03 -4.57
N PRO A 360 6.24 22.43 -4.10
CA PRO A 360 7.35 22.15 -4.99
C PRO A 360 6.72 21.47 -6.19
N PRO A 361 6.82 22.06 -7.40
CA PRO A 361 5.97 21.73 -8.54
C PRO A 361 5.88 20.22 -8.58
N ALA A 362 4.66 19.66 -8.41
CA ALA A 362 4.42 18.26 -8.07
C ALA A 362 5.51 17.40 -8.71
N PRO A 363 6.47 16.89 -7.91
CA PRO A 363 7.89 16.80 -8.26
C PRO A 363 8.04 16.72 -9.75
N GLU A 364 8.22 17.88 -10.40
CA GLU A 364 8.26 18.07 -11.85
C GLU A 364 9.00 16.88 -12.40
N ARG A 365 8.27 15.87 -12.94
CA ARG A 365 8.69 14.45 -12.98
C ARG A 365 10.17 14.44 -13.25
N ARG A 366 11.02 14.29 -12.20
CA ARG A 366 12.47 14.60 -12.31
C ARG A 366 12.89 13.97 -13.62
N PRO A 367 13.31 14.76 -14.65
CA PRO A 367 13.37 14.29 -16.03
C PRO A 367 13.99 12.92 -15.98
N THR A 368 13.16 11.90 -16.21
CA THR A 368 13.32 10.54 -15.67
C THR A 368 14.80 10.24 -15.63
N ARG A 369 15.46 10.39 -14.47
CA ARG A 369 16.94 10.38 -14.39
C ARG A 369 17.32 9.08 -15.08
N GLN A 370 17.86 9.16 -16.31
CA GLN A 370 17.64 8.14 -17.35
C GLN A 370 17.64 6.76 -16.70
N ARG A 371 16.46 6.13 -16.58
CA ARG A 371 16.37 4.76 -16.02
C ARG A 371 17.29 3.82 -16.80
N ASP A 372 17.50 4.15 -18.08
CA ASP A 372 18.48 3.52 -18.94
C ASP A 372 19.93 3.69 -18.47
N GLY A 373 20.33 4.80 -17.85
CA GLY A 373 21.71 5.00 -17.40
C GLY A 373 22.12 4.01 -16.32
N LYS A 374 21.26 3.76 -15.32
CA LYS A 374 21.54 2.76 -14.28
C LYS A 374 21.53 1.34 -14.83
N LEU A 375 20.56 1.02 -15.71
CA LEU A 375 20.47 -0.29 -16.35
C LEU A 375 21.66 -0.54 -17.29
N GLN A 376 22.06 0.45 -18.07
CA GLN A 376 23.20 0.38 -18.98
C GLN A 376 24.51 0.23 -18.21
N ALA A 377 24.71 1.01 -17.13
CA ALA A 377 25.86 0.84 -16.26
C ALA A 377 25.93 -0.58 -15.67
N THR A 378 24.78 -1.17 -15.31
CA THR A 378 24.74 -2.58 -14.86
C THR A 378 25.02 -3.58 -15.98
N VAL A 379 24.60 -3.31 -17.22
CA VAL A 379 24.98 -4.12 -18.40
C VAL A 379 26.49 -4.05 -18.62
N ASP A 380 27.10 -2.89 -18.49
CA ASP A 380 28.55 -2.70 -18.65
C ASP A 380 29.32 -3.41 -17.52
N ALA A 381 28.84 -3.28 -16.28
CA ALA A 381 29.38 -4.01 -15.12
C ALA A 381 29.37 -5.53 -15.33
N LEU A 382 28.28 -6.06 -15.91
CA LEU A 382 28.14 -7.48 -16.21
C LEU A 382 29.11 -7.94 -17.28
N LYS A 383 29.29 -7.16 -18.35
CA LYS A 383 30.25 -7.46 -19.43
C LYS A 383 31.70 -7.43 -18.94
N GLU A 384 32.04 -6.49 -18.06
CA GLU A 384 33.40 -6.32 -17.55
C GLU A 384 33.73 -7.33 -16.43
N CYS A 385 32.82 -7.55 -15.48
CA CYS A 385 33.02 -8.54 -14.43
C CYS A 385 32.99 -9.99 -14.95
N TYR A 386 32.24 -10.24 -16.02
CA TYR A 386 31.98 -11.60 -16.56
C TYR A 386 32.08 -11.62 -18.10
N PRO A 387 33.26 -11.38 -18.69
CA PRO A 387 33.43 -11.26 -20.14
C PRO A 387 33.08 -12.55 -20.90
N ASN A 388 33.23 -13.71 -20.25
CA ASN A 388 32.89 -15.02 -20.82
C ASN A 388 31.49 -15.51 -20.42
N GLY A 389 30.63 -14.59 -19.97
CA GLY A 389 29.33 -14.90 -19.38
C GLY A 389 29.43 -15.32 -17.91
N LEU A 390 28.26 -15.47 -17.28
CA LEU A 390 28.18 -15.81 -15.87
C LEU A 390 28.63 -17.25 -15.58
N PRO A 391 29.55 -17.47 -14.63
CA PRO A 391 29.95 -18.82 -14.23
C PRO A 391 28.75 -19.61 -13.68
N LYS A 392 28.61 -20.87 -14.13
CA LYS A 392 27.64 -21.80 -13.55
C LYS A 392 28.00 -22.07 -12.08
N GLY A 393 27.02 -21.97 -11.19
CA GLY A 393 27.20 -22.23 -9.75
C GLY A 393 27.64 -21.03 -8.90
N LEU A 394 27.80 -19.84 -9.49
CA LEU A 394 28.14 -18.64 -8.70
C LEU A 394 26.95 -18.19 -7.85
N ALA A 395 27.15 -18.08 -6.53
CA ALA A 395 26.08 -17.69 -5.61
C ALA A 395 25.51 -16.30 -5.93
N VAL A 396 24.20 -16.10 -5.72
CA VAL A 396 23.52 -14.82 -5.98
C VAL A 396 24.18 -13.65 -5.26
N LYS A 397 24.53 -13.85 -3.98
CA LYS A 397 25.19 -12.84 -3.14
C LYS A 397 26.55 -12.41 -3.72
N GLN A 398 27.40 -13.37 -4.08
CA GLN A 398 28.72 -13.08 -4.67
C GLN A 398 28.61 -12.29 -5.99
N ARG A 399 27.57 -12.56 -6.79
CA ARG A 399 27.29 -11.81 -8.02
C ARG A 399 26.92 -10.37 -7.72
N LEU A 400 26.00 -10.18 -6.78
CA LEU A 400 25.52 -8.87 -6.37
C LEU A 400 26.65 -8.03 -5.76
N ASP A 401 27.45 -8.61 -4.86
CA ASP A 401 28.56 -7.94 -4.20
C ASP A 401 29.61 -7.47 -5.21
N ARG A 402 29.97 -8.33 -6.18
CA ARG A 402 30.95 -7.98 -7.22
C ARG A 402 30.46 -6.88 -8.15
N ILE A 403 29.19 -6.91 -8.55
CA ILE A 403 28.59 -5.86 -9.39
C ILE A 403 28.47 -4.55 -8.61
N ASN A 404 28.09 -4.61 -7.33
CA ASN A 404 28.00 -3.42 -6.49
C ASN A 404 29.37 -2.79 -6.20
N ALA A 405 30.41 -3.62 -6.02
CA ALA A 405 31.79 -3.12 -5.92
C ALA A 405 32.18 -2.33 -7.18
N TRP A 406 31.90 -2.87 -8.37
CA TRP A 406 32.13 -2.17 -9.64
C TRP A 406 31.36 -0.84 -9.73
N HIS A 407 30.09 -0.81 -9.28
CA HIS A 407 29.31 0.42 -9.27
C HIS A 407 29.92 1.47 -8.34
N VAL A 408 30.32 1.07 -7.12
CA VAL A 408 30.93 1.97 -6.13
C VAL A 408 32.27 2.53 -6.64
N GLU A 409 33.13 1.71 -7.24
CA GLU A 409 34.41 2.14 -7.83
C GLU A 409 34.24 3.22 -8.91
N ARG A 410 33.09 3.23 -9.59
CA ARG A 410 32.76 4.23 -10.64
C ARG A 410 31.84 5.35 -10.15
N GLY A 411 31.71 5.53 -8.84
CA GLY A 411 30.87 6.58 -8.24
C GLY A 411 29.37 6.39 -8.47
N ASN A 412 28.94 5.20 -8.86
CA ASN A 412 27.52 4.86 -9.02
C ASN A 412 26.93 4.32 -7.72
N THR A 413 25.62 4.51 -7.55
CA THR A 413 24.88 3.88 -6.44
C THR A 413 24.79 2.36 -6.62
N PRO A 414 24.87 1.57 -5.54
CA PRO A 414 24.62 0.14 -5.57
C PRO A 414 23.28 -0.20 -6.24
N VAL A 415 23.21 -1.39 -6.83
CA VAL A 415 22.06 -1.89 -7.57
C VAL A 415 21.40 -3.05 -6.85
N SER A 416 20.10 -3.19 -7.06
CA SER A 416 19.34 -4.34 -6.57
C SER A 416 19.56 -5.55 -7.47
N PHE A 417 19.31 -6.75 -6.94
CA PHE A 417 19.33 -7.98 -7.74
C PHE A 417 18.35 -7.94 -8.92
N SER A 418 17.18 -7.32 -8.76
CA SER A 418 16.21 -7.14 -9.84
C SER A 418 16.74 -6.29 -11.01
N THR A 419 17.65 -5.34 -10.75
CA THR A 419 18.29 -4.53 -11.80
C THR A 419 19.27 -5.39 -12.61
N ILE A 420 20.00 -6.29 -11.95
CA ILE A 420 20.93 -7.23 -12.59
C ILE A 420 20.16 -8.22 -13.49
N LEU A 421 19.03 -8.75 -13.05
CA LEU A 421 18.21 -9.67 -13.86
C LEU A 421 17.75 -9.01 -15.18
N ARG A 422 17.24 -7.77 -15.10
CA ARG A 422 16.84 -7.00 -16.30
C ARG A 422 18.02 -6.72 -17.24
N ALA A 423 19.20 -6.45 -16.68
CA ALA A 423 20.40 -6.24 -17.49
C ALA A 423 20.79 -7.53 -18.24
N LEU A 424 20.65 -8.69 -17.60
CA LEU A 424 20.89 -9.99 -18.24
C LEU A 424 19.90 -10.30 -19.35
N GLU A 425 18.61 -10.06 -19.15
CA GLU A 425 17.58 -10.21 -20.19
C GLU A 425 17.90 -9.37 -21.43
N ARG A 426 18.39 -8.13 -21.21
CA ARG A 426 18.79 -7.23 -22.30
C ARG A 426 20.01 -7.74 -23.07
N ILE A 427 21.01 -8.30 -22.38
CA ILE A 427 22.18 -8.92 -23.02
C ILE A 427 21.76 -10.12 -23.87
N SER A 428 20.92 -11.01 -23.33
CA SER A 428 20.41 -12.19 -24.04
C SER A 428 19.60 -11.82 -25.28
N SER A 429 18.78 -10.77 -25.20
CA SER A 429 17.95 -10.31 -26.32
C SER A 429 18.77 -9.78 -27.51
N HIS A 430 19.97 -9.23 -27.28
CA HIS A 430 20.87 -8.78 -28.34
C HIS A 430 21.70 -9.91 -28.97
N GLN A 431 21.92 -11.02 -28.27
CA GLN A 431 22.64 -12.16 -28.84
C GLN A 431 21.79 -12.91 -29.87
N VAL A 432 20.47 -13.02 -29.62
CA VAL A 432 19.54 -13.72 -30.53
C VAL A 432 19.39 -13.00 -31.88
N THR A 433 19.42 -11.67 -31.90
CA THR A 433 19.31 -10.88 -33.14
C THR A 433 20.59 -10.89 -33.98
N SER A 434 21.75 -11.11 -33.38
CA SER A 434 23.03 -11.16 -34.11
C SER A 434 23.28 -12.49 -34.83
N THR A 435 22.59 -13.57 -34.46
CA THR A 435 22.78 -14.90 -35.07
C THR A 435 21.83 -15.21 -36.23
N GLY A 436 20.86 -14.33 -36.52
CA GLY A 436 19.86 -14.51 -37.59
C GLY A 436 20.17 -13.79 -38.91
N VAL A 437 21.35 -13.19 -39.04
CA VAL A 437 21.80 -12.53 -40.28
C VAL A 437 23.10 -13.20 -40.71
N ASN A 438 22.97 -14.36 -41.36
CA ASN A 438 23.98 -14.99 -42.19
C ASN A 438 23.30 -15.90 -43.21
#